data_AF-A0A970K9N6-F1
#
_entry.id   AF-A0A970K9N6-F1
#
_cell.length_a   1.000
_cell.length_b   1.000
_cell.length_c   1.000
_cell.angle_alpha   90.00
_cell.angle_beta   90.00
_cell.angle_gamma   90.00
#
_symmetry.space_group_name_H-M   'P 1'
#
loop_
_entity.id
_entity.type
_entity.pdbx_description
1 polymer ?
#
loop_
_entity_poly.entity_id
_entity_poly.type
_entity_poly.pdbx_seq_one_letter_code
_entity_poly.pdbx_strand_id
1 'polypeptide(L)'
;MLKLKGTNAITFILCMALIVLALTPAMATDLPWDEQVRMEQKPKEMAGDEIKAVEGVQPELYQGEGIKILINNKLVQTDVAPFIEEGRTLIPLRSVMEELGLSVTWEEESRAVGVHTDDTSLELAIGSDRAKVTKKIDAATVAETFSLDVPARIVEDRTFIPIRFVAQTLGFNVGWIETTQTVTISGTLPGENKGEERADIIGHITEVNANTILVEGLLANGTQYDKAYVSFDEDTPIVSGDTGKSFKAAGFAKGMRVEVVLAGPVRDSYPVQADAQKITVYDGVGPSLEEMGLAIPVEKVKEMTLYSLMGEKIKTFAPEEINEIIASLNTSPTFTGAHILVLVGNSITITMENDDTIQLTSFGSKDHVVVSGQLDGEALSGCVVSPEVGAILLSDIKL
;
A
#
# COMPACT_ATOMS: atom_id res chain seq x y z
N MET A 1 7.90 -19.55 -63.09
CA MET A 1 7.14 -18.57 -63.92
C MET A 1 6.77 -17.35 -63.06
N LEU A 2 6.24 -16.28 -63.68
CA LEU A 2 5.98 -14.93 -63.12
C LEU A 2 5.31 -14.96 -61.71
N LYS A 3 5.59 -14.10 -60.71
CA LYS A 3 5.87 -12.64 -60.58
C LYS A 3 4.68 -11.68 -60.86
N LEU A 4 4.22 -11.03 -59.77
CA LEU A 4 4.11 -9.55 -59.53
C LEU A 4 3.23 -8.71 -60.51
N LYS A 5 2.68 -7.52 -60.23
CA LYS A 5 2.72 -6.45 -59.17
C LYS A 5 1.43 -5.58 -59.41
N GLY A 6 1.02 -4.54 -58.67
CA GLY A 6 1.58 -3.81 -57.53
C GLY A 6 1.49 -2.27 -57.68
N THR A 7 0.65 -1.63 -56.85
CA THR A 7 0.91 -0.45 -55.96
C THR A 7 1.49 0.91 -56.45
N ASN A 8 1.18 1.97 -55.66
CA ASN A 8 1.85 3.29 -55.42
C ASN A 8 1.33 4.51 -56.22
N ALA A 9 1.11 5.75 -55.70
CA ALA A 9 1.34 6.50 -54.43
C ALA A 9 2.54 7.51 -54.35
N ILE A 10 2.30 8.66 -53.68
CA ILE A 10 3.23 9.66 -53.06
C ILE A 10 3.80 10.83 -53.92
N THR A 11 3.79 12.09 -53.38
CA THR A 11 4.84 13.17 -53.34
C THR A 11 4.22 14.62 -53.26
N PHE A 12 4.94 15.73 -52.94
CA PHE A 12 5.25 16.33 -51.62
C PHE A 12 5.76 17.82 -51.76
N ILE A 13 5.45 18.76 -50.83
CA ILE A 13 6.24 19.97 -50.36
C ILE A 13 6.35 21.38 -51.09
N LEU A 14 6.22 22.45 -50.24
CA LEU A 14 6.64 23.91 -50.13
C LEU A 14 7.02 24.91 -51.28
N CYS A 15 6.65 26.21 -51.05
CA CYS A 15 7.49 27.45 -50.91
C CYS A 15 6.61 28.68 -50.49
N MET A 16 6.88 29.53 -49.47
CA MET A 16 7.85 30.66 -49.28
C MET A 16 7.73 31.87 -50.25
N ALA A 17 7.90 33.18 -49.90
CA ALA A 17 7.98 33.98 -48.63
C ALA A 17 8.12 35.53 -48.91
N LEU A 18 8.25 36.39 -47.86
CA LEU A 18 8.82 37.79 -47.83
C LEU A 18 7.89 38.97 -48.32
N ILE A 19 8.01 40.28 -47.97
CA ILE A 19 8.88 41.15 -47.12
C ILE A 19 8.12 42.52 -46.85
N VAL A 20 8.52 43.51 -46.02
CA VAL A 20 8.79 43.61 -44.56
C VAL A 20 8.91 45.10 -44.08
N LEU A 21 8.63 45.41 -42.81
CA LEU A 21 8.94 46.63 -41.98
C LEU A 21 8.46 48.07 -42.33
N ALA A 22 7.94 48.75 -41.30
CA ALA A 22 8.40 50.09 -40.88
C ALA A 22 8.33 50.20 -39.33
N LEU A 23 9.37 50.76 -38.71
CA LEU A 23 9.53 50.93 -37.25
C LEU A 23 9.63 52.42 -36.89
N THR A 24 8.98 52.84 -35.81
CA THR A 24 9.48 53.90 -34.91
C THR A 24 9.10 53.57 -33.46
N PRO A 25 10.02 53.71 -32.48
CA PRO A 25 9.78 53.29 -31.10
C PRO A 25 9.20 54.40 -30.22
N ALA A 26 8.33 54.05 -29.29
CA ALA A 26 7.96 54.91 -28.16
C ALA A 26 7.53 54.09 -26.95
N MET A 27 8.37 54.11 -25.91
CA MET A 27 8.03 53.83 -24.50
C MET A 27 7.41 52.46 -24.20
N ALA A 28 8.28 51.44 -24.11
CA ALA A 28 8.14 50.51 -23.00
C ALA A 28 8.42 51.30 -21.71
N THR A 29 7.38 51.57 -20.93
CA THR A 29 7.54 51.89 -19.51
C THR A 29 7.71 50.57 -18.79
N ASP A 30 8.90 50.31 -18.28
CA ASP A 30 9.15 49.13 -17.45
C ASP A 30 8.18 49.14 -16.26
N LEU A 31 7.31 48.13 -16.20
CA LEU A 31 6.52 47.89 -15.00
C LEU A 31 7.50 47.49 -13.88
N PRO A 32 7.41 48.09 -12.69
CA PRO A 32 8.31 47.74 -11.60
C PRO A 32 8.11 46.27 -11.20
N TRP A 33 9.18 45.65 -10.71
CA TRP A 33 9.30 44.20 -10.55
C TRP A 33 8.21 43.57 -9.67
N ASP A 34 7.66 44.35 -8.73
CA ASP A 34 6.53 43.99 -7.88
C ASP A 34 5.22 43.77 -8.64
N GLU A 35 4.98 44.47 -9.75
CA GLU A 35 3.75 44.30 -10.54
C GLU A 35 3.79 43.09 -11.50
N GLN A 36 4.97 42.66 -11.94
CA GLN A 36 5.13 41.41 -12.69
C GLN A 36 4.96 40.18 -11.78
N VAL A 37 5.59 40.17 -10.60
CA VAL A 37 5.40 39.11 -9.59
C VAL A 37 3.93 38.99 -9.18
N ARG A 38 3.22 40.12 -9.06
CA ARG A 38 1.79 40.17 -8.72
C ARG A 38 0.85 39.62 -9.81
N MET A 39 1.32 39.45 -11.06
CA MET A 39 0.55 38.77 -12.11
C MET A 39 0.84 37.26 -12.18
N GLU A 40 2.06 36.82 -11.82
CA GLU A 40 2.37 35.38 -11.68
C GLU A 40 1.84 34.78 -10.36
N GLN A 41 1.59 35.62 -9.34
CA GLN A 41 1.00 35.21 -8.06
C GLN A 41 -0.50 35.51 -7.90
N LYS A 42 -1.24 35.75 -9.00
CA LYS A 42 -2.70 35.65 -8.92
C LYS A 42 -3.08 34.18 -8.78
N PRO A 43 -3.83 33.76 -7.74
CA PRO A 43 -4.36 32.42 -7.70
C PRO A 43 -5.25 32.23 -8.91
N LYS A 44 -4.97 31.16 -9.67
CA LYS A 44 -5.81 30.74 -10.78
C LYS A 44 -7.17 30.36 -10.19
N GLU A 45 -8.18 31.21 -10.36
CA GLU A 45 -9.56 30.87 -10.01
C GLU A 45 -9.89 29.54 -10.70
N MET A 46 -10.02 28.47 -9.92
CA MET A 46 -10.34 27.13 -10.42
C MET A 46 -11.82 27.07 -10.76
N ALA A 47 -12.18 27.73 -11.86
CA ALA A 47 -13.46 27.63 -12.50
C ALA A 47 -13.62 26.25 -13.15
N GLY A 48 -14.14 25.29 -12.38
CA GLY A 48 -14.97 24.20 -12.93
C GLY A 48 -14.26 23.01 -13.58
N ASP A 49 -12.96 22.78 -13.36
CA ASP A 49 -12.38 21.45 -13.60
C ASP A 49 -12.64 20.56 -12.38
N GLU A 50 -13.31 19.42 -12.60
CA GLU A 50 -13.62 18.45 -11.55
C GLU A 50 -12.32 17.94 -10.90
N ILE A 51 -12.16 18.21 -9.59
CA ILE A 51 -11.13 17.55 -8.78
C ILE A 51 -11.49 16.06 -8.74
N LYS A 52 -10.85 15.26 -9.59
CA LYS A 52 -10.93 13.81 -9.51
C LYS A 52 -10.38 13.39 -8.15
N ALA A 53 -11.26 12.92 -7.28
CA ALA A 53 -10.87 12.39 -5.98
C ALA A 53 -9.80 11.32 -6.18
N VAL A 54 -8.63 11.53 -5.56
CA VAL A 54 -7.61 10.49 -5.48
C VAL A 54 -8.20 9.36 -4.64
N GLU A 55 -8.26 8.17 -5.22
CA GLU A 55 -8.87 6.99 -4.60
C GLU A 55 -8.21 6.71 -3.23
N GLY A 56 -9.01 6.76 -2.17
CA GLY A 56 -8.55 6.66 -0.77
C GLY A 56 -8.35 7.98 0.00
N VAL A 57 -8.52 9.16 -0.62
CA VAL A 57 -8.41 10.47 0.07
C VAL A 57 -9.81 11.01 0.43
N GLN A 58 -10.00 11.37 1.71
CA GLN A 58 -11.26 11.90 2.25
C GLN A 58 -11.71 13.20 1.54
N PRO A 59 -12.97 13.30 1.05
CA PRO A 59 -13.47 14.49 0.34
C PRO A 59 -13.35 15.82 1.10
N GLU A 60 -13.42 15.76 2.43
CA GLU A 60 -13.35 16.90 3.34
C GLU A 60 -11.99 17.62 3.27
N LEU A 61 -10.93 16.90 2.88
CA LEU A 61 -9.57 17.45 2.77
C LEU A 61 -9.42 18.45 1.61
N TYR A 62 -10.35 18.43 0.64
CA TYR A 62 -10.39 19.39 -0.46
C TYR A 62 -11.21 20.66 -0.11
N GLN A 63 -11.86 20.71 1.06
CA GLN A 63 -12.68 21.85 1.49
C GLN A 63 -11.90 22.75 2.46
N GLY A 64 -11.95 24.06 2.26
CA GLY A 64 -11.29 25.07 3.09
C GLY A 64 -9.82 25.36 2.77
N GLU A 65 -9.39 26.57 3.06
CA GLU A 65 -8.01 27.08 2.88
C GLU A 65 -7.14 26.82 4.13
N GLY A 66 -5.82 26.73 3.94
CA GLY A 66 -4.83 26.59 5.02
C GLY A 66 -4.39 25.15 5.31
N ILE A 67 -3.45 25.01 6.23
CA ILE A 67 -2.80 23.74 6.57
C ILE A 67 -3.72 22.86 7.41
N LYS A 68 -3.88 21.60 7.01
CA LYS A 68 -4.76 20.62 7.65
C LYS A 68 -3.96 19.60 8.44
N ILE A 69 -4.56 19.00 9.46
CA ILE A 69 -3.92 17.97 10.29
C ILE A 69 -4.79 16.71 10.28
N LEU A 70 -4.24 15.60 9.81
CA LEU A 70 -4.81 14.26 9.95
C LEU A 70 -4.04 13.50 11.03
N ILE A 71 -4.75 12.90 11.98
CA ILE A 71 -4.18 11.98 12.97
C ILE A 71 -4.90 10.63 12.82
N ASN A 72 -4.17 9.57 12.47
CA ASN A 72 -4.74 8.23 12.24
C ASN A 72 -6.00 8.27 11.33
N ASN A 73 -5.91 9.02 10.22
CA ASN A 73 -6.99 9.27 9.25
C ASN A 73 -8.24 10.02 9.80
N LYS A 74 -8.18 10.61 11.00
CA LYS A 74 -9.16 11.56 11.53
C LYS A 74 -8.68 13.00 11.30
N LEU A 75 -9.52 13.85 10.72
CA LEU A 75 -9.25 15.29 10.60
C LEU A 75 -9.34 15.96 11.98
N VAL A 76 -8.27 16.62 12.40
CA VAL A 76 -8.19 17.37 13.66
C VAL A 76 -8.33 18.86 13.38
N GLN A 77 -9.26 19.49 14.09
CA GLN A 77 -9.41 20.95 14.09
C GLN A 77 -8.55 21.54 15.20
N THR A 78 -7.90 22.66 14.90
CA THR A 78 -7.11 23.44 15.85
C THR A 78 -7.71 24.82 16.02
N ASP A 79 -7.56 25.40 17.20
CA ASP A 79 -8.09 26.70 17.58
C ASP A 79 -7.27 27.88 17.02
N VAL A 80 -6.01 27.64 16.66
CA VAL A 80 -5.16 28.56 15.89
C VAL A 80 -4.57 27.78 14.71
N ALA A 81 -4.54 28.39 13.52
CA ALA A 81 -4.10 27.71 12.31
C ALA A 81 -2.61 27.33 12.33
N PRO A 82 -2.22 26.14 11.83
CA PRO A 82 -0.83 25.79 11.59
C PRO A 82 -0.22 26.64 10.46
N PHE A 83 1.09 26.84 10.50
CA PHE A 83 1.83 27.62 9.50
C PHE A 83 3.17 26.96 9.12
N ILE A 84 3.79 27.43 8.04
CA ILE A 84 5.15 27.02 7.65
C ILE A 84 6.11 28.18 7.94
N GLU A 85 7.21 27.87 8.63
CA GLU A 85 8.35 28.76 8.83
C GLU A 85 9.62 28.02 8.39
N GLU A 86 10.46 28.67 7.57
CA GLU A 86 11.76 28.12 7.11
C GLU A 86 11.69 26.68 6.55
N GLY A 87 10.56 26.31 5.91
CA GLY A 87 10.36 24.97 5.35
C GLY A 87 10.06 23.88 6.41
N ARG A 88 9.59 24.28 7.59
CA ARG A 88 9.05 23.38 8.63
C ARG A 88 7.62 23.79 8.95
N THR A 89 6.73 22.81 9.11
CA THR A 89 5.37 23.06 9.56
C THR A 89 5.34 23.16 11.09
N LEU A 90 4.88 24.30 11.58
CA LEU A 90 4.62 24.52 13.00
C LEU A 90 3.13 24.35 13.27
N ILE A 91 2.83 23.62 14.33
CA ILE A 91 1.45 23.33 14.75
C ILE A 91 1.25 23.75 16.22
N PRO A 92 0.01 24.05 16.66
CA PRO A 92 -0.32 24.20 18.08
C PRO A 92 -0.08 22.88 18.80
N LEU A 93 0.85 22.87 19.77
CA LEU A 93 1.30 21.64 20.43
C LEU A 93 0.14 20.91 21.11
N ARG A 94 -0.54 21.59 22.04
CA ARG A 94 -1.54 20.96 22.92
C ARG A 94 -2.66 20.29 22.13
N SER A 95 -3.23 21.01 21.18
CA SER A 95 -4.36 20.59 20.35
C SER A 95 -4.08 19.32 19.53
N VAL A 96 -2.81 18.99 19.28
CA VAL A 96 -2.40 17.77 18.56
C VAL A 96 -1.82 16.70 19.48
N MET A 97 -1.10 17.06 20.53
CA MET A 97 -0.63 16.08 21.52
C MET A 97 -1.81 15.43 22.27
N GLU A 98 -2.83 16.19 22.65
CA GLU A 98 -4.02 15.63 23.34
C GLU A 98 -4.80 14.65 22.45
N GLU A 99 -4.90 14.91 21.14
CA GLU A 99 -5.48 14.00 20.15
C GLU A 99 -4.62 12.74 19.88
N LEU A 100 -3.34 12.77 20.27
CA LEU A 100 -2.42 11.62 20.29
C LEU A 100 -2.38 10.89 21.65
N GLY A 101 -3.25 11.26 22.61
CA GLY A 101 -3.26 10.71 23.97
C GLY A 101 -2.14 11.22 24.88
N LEU A 102 -1.35 12.20 24.43
CA LEU A 102 -0.16 12.69 25.13
C LEU A 102 -0.49 13.78 26.16
N SER A 103 0.17 13.70 27.31
CA SER A 103 0.17 14.79 28.29
C SER A 103 1.19 15.89 27.90
N VAL A 104 0.76 17.14 28.03
CA VAL A 104 1.60 18.33 27.82
C VAL A 104 1.72 19.13 29.10
N THR A 105 2.95 19.42 29.48
CA THR A 105 3.33 20.20 30.67
C THR A 105 4.03 21.49 30.27
N TRP A 106 3.96 22.50 31.13
CA TRP A 106 4.65 23.78 30.97
C TRP A 106 5.46 24.05 32.24
N GLU A 107 6.75 24.32 32.07
CA GLU A 107 7.64 24.77 33.12
C GLU A 107 7.90 26.27 32.95
N GLU A 108 7.51 27.04 33.98
CA GLU A 108 7.54 28.50 33.95
C GLU A 108 8.97 29.02 34.12
N GLU A 109 9.78 28.39 34.99
CA GLU A 109 11.12 28.87 35.32
C GLU A 109 12.09 28.74 34.13
N SER A 110 12.05 27.61 33.42
CA SER A 110 12.85 27.39 32.21
C SER A 110 12.17 27.88 30.93
N ARG A 111 10.90 28.31 31.00
CA ARG A 111 10.03 28.64 29.86
C ARG A 111 10.04 27.51 28.82
N ALA A 112 9.84 26.28 29.28
CA ALA A 112 9.90 25.08 28.48
C ALA A 112 8.59 24.30 28.47
N VAL A 113 8.34 23.62 27.36
CA VAL A 113 7.20 22.74 27.19
C VAL A 113 7.67 21.28 27.21
N GLY A 114 7.03 20.46 28.03
CA GLY A 114 7.35 19.05 28.20
C GLY A 114 6.24 18.15 27.66
N VAL A 115 6.58 17.17 26.84
CA VAL A 115 5.67 16.14 26.32
C VAL A 115 6.16 14.78 26.79
N HIS A 116 5.27 13.95 27.34
CA HIS A 116 5.67 12.73 28.06
C HIS A 116 4.85 11.50 27.63
N THR A 117 5.56 10.38 27.47
CA THR A 117 5.05 9.00 27.44
C THR A 117 5.61 8.22 28.64
N ASP A 118 5.23 6.95 28.79
CA ASP A 118 5.75 6.07 29.85
C ASP A 118 7.28 5.90 29.80
N ASP A 119 7.86 5.94 28.60
CA ASP A 119 9.28 5.65 28.34
C ASP A 119 10.07 6.82 27.72
N THR A 120 9.43 7.92 27.33
CA THR A 120 10.11 9.09 26.73
C THR A 120 9.56 10.41 27.24
N SER A 121 10.45 11.29 27.70
CA SER A 121 10.17 12.68 28.05
C SER A 121 10.93 13.60 27.11
N LEU A 122 10.23 14.54 26.48
CA LEU A 122 10.76 15.51 25.53
C LEU A 122 10.51 16.92 26.05
N GLU A 123 11.56 17.72 26.13
CA GLU A 123 11.56 19.09 26.68
C GLU A 123 12.07 20.07 25.61
N LEU A 124 11.26 21.08 25.26
CA LEU A 124 11.62 22.16 24.33
C LEU A 124 11.47 23.52 25.01
N ALA A 125 12.58 24.26 25.16
CA ALA A 125 12.55 25.64 25.64
C ALA A 125 12.12 26.61 24.52
N ILE A 126 11.29 27.61 24.84
CA ILE A 126 10.80 28.56 23.83
C ILE A 126 11.96 29.42 23.30
N GLY A 127 12.11 29.45 21.97
CA GLY A 127 13.20 30.13 21.28
C GLY A 127 14.53 29.36 21.25
N SER A 128 14.59 28.15 21.83
CA SER A 128 15.78 27.28 21.78
C SER A 128 15.81 26.49 20.46
N ASP A 129 16.96 26.49 19.79
CA ASP A 129 17.30 25.58 18.68
C ASP A 129 17.70 24.17 19.18
N ARG A 130 17.51 23.88 20.47
CA ARG A 130 17.81 22.59 21.10
C ARG A 130 16.60 22.04 21.84
N ALA A 131 16.37 20.74 21.67
CA ALA A 131 15.41 19.95 22.45
C ALA A 131 16.14 18.85 23.23
N LYS A 132 15.70 18.61 24.46
CA LYS A 132 16.24 17.56 25.32
C LYS A 132 15.29 16.38 25.33
N VAL A 133 15.83 15.18 25.10
CA VAL A 133 15.07 13.93 25.04
C VAL A 133 15.62 13.00 26.11
N THR A 134 14.75 12.52 26.98
CA THR A 134 15.09 11.57 28.04
C THR A 134 14.33 10.29 27.79
N LYS A 135 15.04 9.18 27.54
CA LYS A 135 14.46 7.86 27.31
C LYS A 135 14.74 6.95 28.50
N LYS A 136 13.74 6.17 28.87
CA LYS A 136 13.85 5.07 29.82
C LYS A 136 14.01 3.78 29.03
N ILE A 137 15.02 2.99 29.37
CA ILE A 137 15.32 1.71 28.73
C ILE A 137 15.60 0.73 29.87
N ASP A 138 14.72 -0.24 30.06
CA ASP A 138 14.67 -1.13 31.23
C ASP A 138 14.71 -0.35 32.57
N ALA A 139 15.81 -0.49 33.32
CA ALA A 139 16.09 0.19 34.58
C ALA A 139 17.01 1.41 34.43
N ALA A 140 17.42 1.75 33.22
CA ALA A 140 18.30 2.88 32.91
C ALA A 140 17.53 4.09 32.36
N THR A 141 18.11 5.27 32.51
CA THR A 141 17.59 6.52 31.93
C THR A 141 18.72 7.21 31.19
N VAL A 142 18.51 7.48 29.89
CA VAL A 142 19.47 8.12 29.00
C VAL A 142 18.89 9.49 28.61
N ALA A 143 19.70 10.54 28.69
CA ALA A 143 19.30 11.88 28.31
C ALA A 143 20.24 12.44 27.23
N GLU A 144 19.66 12.90 26.13
CA GLU A 144 20.35 13.40 24.95
C GLU A 144 19.80 14.78 24.55
N THR A 145 20.49 15.50 23.68
CA THR A 145 20.09 16.84 23.23
C THR A 145 20.26 16.97 21.73
N PHE A 146 19.13 17.17 21.05
CA PHE A 146 19.03 17.28 19.60
C PHE A 146 18.91 18.74 19.18
N SER A 147 19.33 19.03 17.95
CA SER A 147 19.18 20.37 17.37
C SER A 147 17.89 20.41 16.54
N LEU A 148 17.21 21.56 16.56
CA LEU A 148 15.96 21.82 15.85
C LEU A 148 16.26 22.74 14.66
N ASP A 149 15.69 22.45 13.50
CA ASP A 149 15.78 23.35 12.34
C ASP A 149 15.05 24.67 12.59
N VAL A 150 13.96 24.64 13.37
CA VAL A 150 13.16 25.80 13.77
C VAL A 150 12.77 25.66 15.25
N PRO A 151 13.00 26.68 16.10
CA PRO A 151 12.69 26.60 17.53
C PRO A 151 11.19 26.57 17.82
N ALA A 152 10.82 26.08 19.01
CA ALA A 152 9.46 26.25 19.52
C ALA A 152 9.16 27.74 19.78
N ARG A 153 7.98 28.22 19.40
CA ARG A 153 7.56 29.63 19.53
C ARG A 153 6.25 29.75 20.30
N ILE A 154 5.94 30.95 20.80
CA ILE A 154 4.59 31.30 21.26
C ILE A 154 4.00 32.28 20.25
N VAL A 155 2.81 31.95 19.73
CA VAL A 155 2.01 32.78 18.82
C VAL A 155 0.57 32.72 19.32
N GLU A 156 -0.08 33.87 19.51
CA GLU A 156 -1.47 33.98 20.00
C GLU A 156 -1.76 33.12 21.25
N ASP A 157 -0.87 33.20 22.24
CA ASP A 157 -0.92 32.42 23.50
C ASP A 157 -1.02 30.89 23.27
N ARG A 158 -0.48 30.38 22.16
CA ARG A 158 -0.26 28.96 21.89
C ARG A 158 1.20 28.67 21.63
N THR A 159 1.68 27.55 22.18
CA THR A 159 3.01 27.04 21.88
C THR A 159 2.98 26.28 20.56
N PHE A 160 3.75 26.78 19.60
CA PHE A 160 3.95 26.21 18.28
C PHE A 160 5.28 25.45 18.21
N ILE A 161 5.25 24.27 17.60
CA ILE A 161 6.38 23.33 17.55
C ILE A 161 6.61 22.75 16.14
N PRO A 162 7.86 22.43 15.75
CA PRO A 162 8.14 21.69 14.52
C PRO A 162 7.62 20.24 14.65
N ILE A 163 6.45 19.96 14.09
CA ILE A 163 5.73 18.69 14.34
C ILE A 163 6.56 17.45 14.01
N ARG A 164 7.27 17.46 12.88
CA ARG A 164 8.08 16.31 12.44
C ARG A 164 9.04 15.84 13.53
N PHE A 165 9.78 16.75 14.15
CA PHE A 165 10.73 16.41 15.20
C PHE A 165 10.03 15.85 16.44
N VAL A 166 8.99 16.53 16.92
CA VAL A 166 8.29 16.15 18.17
C VAL A 166 7.61 14.79 18.03
N ALA A 167 6.79 14.61 16.99
CA ALA A 167 6.08 13.35 16.76
C ALA A 167 7.04 12.17 16.49
N GLN A 168 8.09 12.35 15.67
CA GLN A 168 9.07 11.27 15.42
C GLN A 168 9.87 10.90 16.67
N THR A 169 10.22 11.87 17.52
CA THR A 169 10.89 11.61 18.80
C THR A 169 10.04 10.72 19.72
N LEU A 170 8.72 10.87 19.64
CA LEU A 170 7.72 10.15 20.43
C LEU A 170 7.21 8.86 19.75
N GLY A 171 7.79 8.46 18.62
CA GLY A 171 7.47 7.20 17.92
C GLY A 171 6.34 7.30 16.88
N PHE A 172 5.86 8.49 16.55
CA PHE A 172 4.83 8.72 15.54
C PHE A 172 5.44 9.07 14.17
N ASN A 173 4.84 8.54 13.10
CA ASN A 173 5.20 8.89 11.73
C ASN A 173 4.58 10.24 11.34
N VAL A 174 5.32 11.05 10.57
CA VAL A 174 4.85 12.34 10.04
C VAL A 174 5.05 12.45 8.54
N GLY A 175 3.94 12.50 7.81
CA GLY A 175 3.88 12.74 6.38
C GLY A 175 3.34 14.13 6.03
N TRP A 176 3.35 14.43 4.73
CA TRP A 176 2.84 15.68 4.16
C TRP A 176 2.18 15.37 2.81
N ILE A 177 0.94 15.80 2.63
CA ILE A 177 0.19 15.70 1.38
C ILE A 177 0.20 17.08 0.73
N GLU A 178 1.03 17.24 -0.31
CA GLU A 178 1.23 18.51 -1.02
C GLU A 178 -0.08 19.06 -1.63
N THR A 179 -0.88 18.19 -2.25
CA THR A 179 -2.10 18.57 -2.99
C THR A 179 -3.21 19.14 -2.11
N THR A 180 -3.25 18.79 -0.82
CA THR A 180 -4.25 19.26 0.15
C THR A 180 -3.65 20.03 1.32
N GLN A 181 -2.34 20.32 1.28
CA GLN A 181 -1.55 20.95 2.34
C GLN A 181 -1.80 20.32 3.72
N THR A 182 -1.77 18.99 3.78
CA THR A 182 -2.15 18.22 4.98
C THR A 182 -0.93 17.60 5.64
N VAL A 183 -0.68 17.92 6.92
CA VAL A 183 0.19 17.14 7.81
C VAL A 183 -0.53 15.85 8.14
N THR A 184 0.09 14.70 7.88
CA THR A 184 -0.40 13.40 8.36
C THR A 184 0.44 12.95 9.54
N ILE A 185 -0.21 12.50 10.61
CA ILE A 185 0.42 11.88 11.77
C ILE A 185 -0.19 10.49 11.92
N SER A 186 0.63 9.45 11.94
CA SER A 186 0.18 8.06 12.08
C SER A 186 0.99 7.31 13.13
N GLY A 187 0.30 6.55 13.98
CA GLY A 187 0.92 5.85 15.10
C GLY A 187 0.04 5.86 16.34
N THR A 188 0.49 5.14 17.35
CA THR A 188 -0.14 4.99 18.66
C THR A 188 0.97 5.03 19.70
N LEU A 189 0.66 5.41 20.93
CA LEU A 189 1.69 5.50 21.97
C LEU A 189 2.34 4.12 22.22
N PRO A 190 3.69 4.08 22.41
CA PRO A 190 4.35 2.88 22.91
C PRO A 190 3.66 2.43 24.21
N GLY A 191 3.08 1.22 24.21
CA GLY A 191 2.38 0.64 25.36
C GLY A 191 0.85 0.68 25.32
N GLU A 192 0.20 1.55 24.54
CA GLU A 192 -1.28 1.61 24.49
C GLU A 192 -1.91 0.44 23.71
N ASN A 193 -1.20 -0.10 22.71
CA ASN A 193 -1.67 -1.23 21.91
C ASN A 193 -1.20 -2.58 22.47
N LYS A 194 -1.81 -3.05 23.57
CA LYS A 194 -1.69 -4.47 24.01
C LYS A 194 -2.60 -5.41 23.19
N GLY A 195 -2.60 -5.29 21.85
CA GLY A 195 -3.53 -6.05 21.00
C GLY A 195 -3.22 -6.12 19.50
N GLU A 196 -2.45 -5.19 18.93
CA GLU A 196 -2.04 -5.26 17.52
C GLU A 196 -0.52 -5.35 17.42
N GLU A 197 -0.01 -6.55 17.13
CA GLU A 197 1.39 -6.79 16.78
C GLU A 197 1.69 -6.14 15.41
N ARG A 198 2.28 -4.95 15.41
CA ARG A 198 2.74 -4.30 14.17
C ARG A 198 4.01 -4.98 13.67
N ALA A 199 4.08 -5.19 12.35
CA ALA A 199 5.25 -5.78 11.71
C ALA A 199 6.40 -4.76 11.61
N ASP A 200 7.58 -5.15 12.11
CA ASP A 200 8.81 -4.34 12.04
C ASP A 200 9.42 -4.33 10.64
N ILE A 201 9.14 -5.35 9.83
CA ILE A 201 9.46 -5.37 8.40
C ILE A 201 8.33 -6.02 7.59
N ILE A 202 8.02 -5.41 6.44
CA ILE A 202 7.05 -5.87 5.46
C ILE A 202 7.75 -5.86 4.11
N GLY A 203 7.82 -7.01 3.45
CA GLY A 203 8.60 -7.12 2.22
C GLY A 203 8.42 -8.47 1.53
N HIS A 204 9.32 -8.77 0.60
CA HIS A 204 9.39 -10.05 -0.10
C HIS A 204 10.60 -10.84 0.37
N ILE A 205 10.46 -12.17 0.45
CA ILE A 205 11.58 -13.08 0.69
C ILE A 205 12.52 -13.05 -0.53
N THR A 206 13.76 -12.61 -0.36
CA THR A 206 14.78 -12.63 -1.42
C THR A 206 15.78 -13.77 -1.27
N GLU A 207 15.96 -14.32 -0.07
CA GLU A 207 16.76 -15.52 0.22
C GLU A 207 16.06 -16.42 1.23
N VAL A 208 16.21 -17.75 1.07
CA VAL A 208 15.70 -18.78 1.98
C VAL A 208 16.86 -19.70 2.35
N ASN A 209 17.09 -19.87 3.64
CA ASN A 209 18.00 -20.84 4.24
C ASN A 209 17.21 -21.71 5.24
N ALA A 210 17.86 -22.72 5.84
CA ALA A 210 17.18 -23.72 6.68
C ALA A 210 16.36 -23.14 7.86
N ASN A 211 16.85 -22.05 8.47
CA ASN A 211 16.27 -21.39 9.64
C ASN A 211 16.40 -19.86 9.57
N THR A 212 16.55 -19.31 8.35
CA THR A 212 16.72 -17.86 8.14
C THR A 212 16.18 -17.46 6.76
N ILE A 213 15.44 -16.36 6.69
CA ILE A 213 15.04 -15.71 5.44
C ILE A 213 15.66 -14.31 5.35
N LEU A 214 15.98 -13.85 4.13
CA LEU A 214 16.24 -12.43 3.87
C LEU A 214 14.93 -11.81 3.38
N VAL A 215 14.44 -10.79 4.09
CA VAL A 215 13.26 -10.02 3.72
C VAL A 215 13.71 -8.65 3.21
N GLU A 216 13.22 -8.26 2.03
CA GLU A 216 13.47 -6.95 1.42
C GLU A 216 12.15 -6.29 1.05
N GLY A 217 11.91 -5.09 1.56
CA GLY A 217 10.73 -4.29 1.29
C GLY A 217 11.08 -2.83 1.07
N LEU A 218 10.05 -2.01 0.94
CA LEU A 218 10.18 -0.57 1.08
C LEU A 218 9.95 -0.22 2.55
N LEU A 219 10.64 0.79 3.07
CA LEU A 219 10.24 1.46 4.32
C LEU A 219 8.83 2.02 4.13
N ALA A 220 7.84 1.27 4.62
CA ALA A 220 6.43 1.55 4.47
C ALA A 220 5.89 2.22 5.75
N ASN A 221 4.67 2.75 5.67
CA ASN A 221 4.04 3.46 6.79
C ASN A 221 3.68 2.49 7.94
N GLY A 222 4.65 2.22 8.82
CA GLY A 222 4.50 1.34 9.99
C GLY A 222 5.68 0.40 10.27
N THR A 223 6.62 0.22 9.33
CA THR A 223 7.77 -0.68 9.50
C THR A 223 9.00 0.03 10.02
N GLN A 224 9.81 -0.65 10.83
CA GLN A 224 11.10 -0.16 11.33
C GLN A 224 12.24 -0.35 10.31
N TYR A 225 12.19 -1.41 9.50
CA TYR A 225 13.26 -1.82 8.60
C TYR A 225 12.76 -2.06 7.17
N ASP A 226 13.60 -1.74 6.18
CA ASP A 226 13.48 -2.11 4.78
C ASP A 226 14.11 -3.49 4.48
N LYS A 227 15.15 -3.89 5.22
CA LYS A 227 15.95 -5.06 4.90
C LYS A 227 16.51 -5.80 6.13
N ALA A 228 16.08 -7.05 6.33
CA ALA A 228 16.46 -7.86 7.48
C ALA A 228 16.71 -9.34 7.14
N TYR A 229 17.78 -9.91 7.70
CA TYR A 229 17.93 -11.35 7.91
C TYR A 229 17.15 -11.73 9.16
N VAL A 230 16.11 -12.54 8.97
CA VAL A 230 15.16 -12.97 10.00
C VAL A 230 15.40 -14.45 10.30
N SER A 231 15.87 -14.75 11.51
CA SER A 231 15.99 -16.13 12.01
C SER A 231 14.65 -16.62 12.58
N PHE A 232 14.43 -17.93 12.55
CA PHE A 232 13.27 -18.58 13.17
C PHE A 232 13.60 -20.02 13.60
N ASP A 233 12.81 -20.56 14.51
CA ASP A 233 12.95 -21.89 15.11
C ASP A 233 11.61 -22.67 15.12
N GLU A 234 11.54 -23.75 15.91
CA GLU A 234 10.34 -24.60 16.01
C GLU A 234 9.21 -23.96 16.84
N ASP A 235 9.53 -22.99 17.70
CA ASP A 235 8.57 -22.29 18.57
C ASP A 235 8.04 -20.99 17.92
N THR A 236 8.72 -20.48 16.89
CA THR A 236 8.33 -19.29 16.13
C THR A 236 6.96 -19.46 15.44
N PRO A 237 5.93 -18.64 15.77
CA PRO A 237 4.63 -18.69 15.10
C PRO A 237 4.73 -18.21 13.64
N ILE A 238 4.43 -19.11 12.70
CA ILE A 238 4.32 -18.81 11.27
C ILE A 238 2.88 -19.08 10.80
N VAL A 239 2.23 -18.07 10.23
CA VAL A 239 0.81 -18.10 9.83
C VAL A 239 0.60 -17.54 8.43
N SER A 240 -0.38 -18.06 7.69
CA SER A 240 -0.87 -17.45 6.45
C SER A 240 -1.70 -16.22 6.79
N GLY A 241 -1.35 -15.05 6.24
CA GLY A 241 -2.13 -13.82 6.36
C GLY A 241 -3.44 -13.86 5.56
N ASP A 242 -3.50 -14.70 4.53
CA ASP A 242 -4.66 -14.89 3.67
C ASP A 242 -5.75 -15.79 4.28
N THR A 243 -5.37 -16.72 5.18
CA THR A 243 -6.31 -17.69 5.81
C THR A 243 -6.32 -17.72 7.34
N GLY A 244 -5.33 -17.10 8.01
CA GLY A 244 -5.12 -17.22 9.45
C GLY A 244 -4.65 -18.61 9.94
N LYS A 245 -4.46 -19.59 9.03
CA LYS A 245 -4.03 -20.95 9.36
C LYS A 245 -2.50 -21.00 9.56
N SER A 246 -2.00 -21.98 10.31
CA SER A 246 -0.55 -22.19 10.50
C SER A 246 0.14 -22.56 9.18
N PHE A 247 1.29 -21.94 8.92
CA PHE A 247 2.12 -22.16 7.74
C PHE A 247 3.44 -22.83 8.14
N LYS A 248 3.99 -23.70 7.29
CA LYS A 248 5.24 -24.43 7.57
C LYS A 248 6.42 -23.73 6.91
N ALA A 249 7.50 -23.48 7.65
CA ALA A 249 8.73 -22.86 7.11
C ALA A 249 9.30 -23.54 5.85
N ALA A 250 9.12 -24.85 5.71
CA ALA A 250 9.51 -25.61 4.51
C ALA A 250 8.78 -25.17 3.22
N GLY A 251 7.69 -24.39 3.33
CA GLY A 251 6.98 -23.77 2.22
C GLY A 251 7.52 -22.40 1.80
N PHE A 252 8.47 -21.80 2.53
CA PHE A 252 9.03 -20.50 2.15
C PHE A 252 9.70 -20.55 0.77
N ALA A 253 9.29 -19.62 -0.10
CA ALA A 253 9.84 -19.44 -1.44
C ALA A 253 10.23 -17.97 -1.68
N LYS A 254 11.23 -17.77 -2.56
CA LYS A 254 11.61 -16.41 -2.99
C LYS A 254 10.43 -15.73 -3.70
N GLY A 255 10.19 -14.47 -3.38
CA GLY A 255 9.10 -13.66 -3.92
C GLY A 255 7.83 -13.65 -3.06
N MET A 256 7.64 -14.59 -2.13
CA MET A 256 6.53 -14.53 -1.17
C MET A 256 6.57 -13.23 -0.38
N ARG A 257 5.42 -12.57 -0.22
CA ARG A 257 5.29 -11.40 0.66
C ARG A 257 5.19 -11.89 2.10
N VAL A 258 5.88 -11.23 3.01
CA VAL A 258 5.83 -11.50 4.45
C VAL A 258 5.73 -10.21 5.25
N GLU A 259 5.13 -10.33 6.42
CA GLU A 259 5.13 -9.33 7.48
C GLU A 259 5.72 -10.00 8.72
N VAL A 260 6.77 -9.40 9.30
CA VAL A 260 7.54 -10.00 10.38
C VAL A 260 7.56 -9.06 11.58
N VAL A 261 7.25 -9.62 12.75
CA VAL A 261 7.47 -9.01 14.06
C VAL A 261 8.79 -9.56 14.60
N LEU A 262 9.71 -8.70 15.01
CA LEU A 262 11.06 -9.09 15.45
C LEU A 262 11.13 -9.19 16.98
N ALA A 263 11.88 -10.16 17.47
CA ALA A 263 12.07 -10.42 18.88
C ALA A 263 13.31 -9.70 19.44
N GLY A 264 13.12 -8.93 20.51
CA GLY A 264 14.19 -8.44 21.36
C GLY A 264 15.13 -7.40 20.73
N PRO A 265 16.35 -7.22 21.27
CA PRO A 265 17.31 -6.24 20.77
C PRO A 265 17.87 -6.65 19.41
N VAL A 266 17.51 -5.89 18.39
CA VAL A 266 17.99 -6.03 17.02
C VAL A 266 19.49 -5.70 16.94
N ARG A 267 20.25 -6.42 16.09
CA ARG A 267 21.68 -6.10 15.87
C ARG A 267 21.81 -4.88 14.95
N ASP A 268 22.63 -3.91 15.36
CA ASP A 268 23.08 -2.76 14.55
C ASP A 268 23.97 -3.22 13.38
N SER A 269 23.35 -3.78 12.35
CA SER A 269 23.95 -4.14 11.06
C SER A 269 23.01 -3.82 9.91
N TYR A 270 23.53 -3.72 8.69
CA TYR A 270 22.71 -3.63 7.47
C TYR A 270 23.15 -4.72 6.48
N PRO A 271 22.28 -5.68 6.11
CA PRO A 271 20.92 -5.91 6.63
C PRO A 271 20.88 -6.07 8.15
N VAL A 272 19.74 -5.71 8.73
CA VAL A 272 19.45 -5.98 10.14
C VAL A 272 19.46 -7.49 10.38
N GLN A 273 19.91 -7.91 11.57
CA GLN A 273 19.83 -9.31 12.00
C GLN A 273 19.03 -9.40 13.30
N ALA A 274 17.95 -10.19 13.27
CA ALA A 274 17.09 -10.42 14.41
C ALA A 274 16.38 -11.77 14.30
N ASP A 275 15.88 -12.27 15.43
CA ASP A 275 15.02 -13.45 15.50
C ASP A 275 13.56 -13.01 15.32
N ALA A 276 12.71 -13.84 14.72
CA ALA A 276 11.29 -13.53 14.58
C ALA A 276 10.53 -13.80 15.88
N GLN A 277 9.73 -12.83 16.33
CA GLN A 277 8.64 -13.08 17.25
C GLN A 277 7.46 -13.75 16.54
N LYS A 278 7.22 -13.40 15.27
CA LYS A 278 6.12 -13.92 14.44
C LYS A 278 6.38 -13.64 12.96
N ILE A 279 5.96 -14.56 12.09
CA ILE A 279 5.99 -14.37 10.63
C ILE A 279 4.57 -14.59 10.07
N THR A 280 4.00 -13.56 9.44
CA THR A 280 2.79 -13.65 8.64
C THR A 280 3.19 -13.77 7.16
N VAL A 281 2.68 -14.79 6.46
CA VAL A 281 3.02 -15.11 5.07
C VAL A 281 1.83 -14.85 4.17
N TYR A 282 2.05 -14.10 3.09
CA TYR A 282 1.07 -13.90 2.03
C TYR A 282 1.54 -14.71 0.83
N ASP A 283 1.12 -15.97 0.81
CA ASP A 283 1.30 -16.89 -0.32
C ASP A 283 0.21 -16.70 -1.39
N GLY A 284 -0.80 -15.87 -1.09
CA GLY A 284 -1.93 -15.60 -1.97
C GLY A 284 -2.96 -16.74 -1.97
N VAL A 285 -2.83 -17.73 -1.10
CA VAL A 285 -3.73 -18.88 -1.01
C VAL A 285 -4.88 -18.52 -0.08
N GLY A 286 -6.08 -18.36 -0.63
CA GLY A 286 -7.29 -17.98 0.11
C GLY A 286 -8.16 -19.19 0.52
N PRO A 287 -9.33 -18.93 1.15
CA PRO A 287 -10.32 -19.96 1.48
C PRO A 287 -10.84 -20.68 0.22
N SER A 288 -11.40 -21.88 0.41
CA SER A 288 -12.10 -22.61 -0.67
C SER A 288 -13.48 -22.02 -0.99
N LEU A 289 -14.08 -22.42 -2.12
CA LEU A 289 -15.46 -21.99 -2.45
C LEU A 289 -16.47 -22.43 -1.39
N GLU A 290 -16.30 -23.61 -0.79
CA GLU A 290 -17.09 -24.06 0.38
C GLU A 290 -16.92 -23.15 1.59
N GLU A 291 -15.68 -22.80 1.95
CA GLU A 291 -15.39 -21.90 3.08
C GLU A 291 -15.96 -20.48 2.84
N MET A 292 -16.08 -20.06 1.58
CA MET A 292 -16.69 -18.79 1.18
C MET A 292 -18.22 -18.82 1.05
N GLY A 293 -18.87 -19.99 1.12
CA GLY A 293 -20.30 -20.13 0.84
C GLY A 293 -20.67 -20.01 -0.65
N LEU A 294 -19.69 -20.14 -1.55
CA LEU A 294 -19.82 -20.06 -3.01
C LEU A 294 -19.66 -21.43 -3.70
N ALA A 295 -19.87 -22.52 -2.95
CA ALA A 295 -19.77 -23.89 -3.47
C ALA A 295 -20.72 -24.10 -4.66
N ILE A 296 -20.20 -24.67 -5.75
CA ILE A 296 -20.99 -25.02 -6.92
C ILE A 296 -21.87 -26.23 -6.55
N PRO A 297 -23.21 -26.12 -6.58
CA PRO A 297 -24.12 -27.21 -6.22
C PRO A 297 -24.18 -28.23 -7.35
N VAL A 298 -23.56 -29.39 -7.12
CA VAL A 298 -23.39 -30.44 -8.15
C VAL A 298 -24.72 -30.98 -8.67
N GLU A 299 -25.74 -31.00 -7.81
CA GLU A 299 -27.10 -31.41 -8.14
C GLU A 299 -27.84 -30.45 -9.09
N LYS A 300 -27.37 -29.20 -9.23
CA LYS A 300 -27.88 -28.24 -10.23
C LYS A 300 -27.07 -28.22 -11.54
N VAL A 301 -26.07 -29.09 -11.71
CA VAL A 301 -25.27 -29.15 -12.95
C VAL A 301 -26.05 -29.92 -14.02
N LYS A 302 -26.42 -29.22 -15.09
CA LYS A 302 -27.18 -29.75 -16.23
C LYS A 302 -26.28 -30.47 -17.23
N GLU A 303 -25.11 -29.92 -17.51
CA GLU A 303 -24.07 -30.56 -18.31
C GLU A 303 -22.68 -29.98 -18.00
N MET A 304 -21.63 -30.75 -18.27
CA MET A 304 -20.24 -30.28 -18.23
C MET A 304 -19.51 -30.78 -19.48
N THR A 305 -18.88 -29.87 -20.23
CA THR A 305 -18.20 -30.18 -21.50
C THR A 305 -16.81 -29.57 -21.56
N LEU A 306 -15.83 -30.36 -21.98
CA LEU A 306 -14.47 -29.95 -22.34
C LEU A 306 -14.41 -29.52 -23.82
N TYR A 307 -13.83 -28.35 -24.07
CA TYR A 307 -13.62 -27.76 -25.40
C TYR A 307 -12.13 -27.48 -25.62
N SER A 308 -11.66 -27.63 -26.86
CA SER A 308 -10.30 -27.27 -27.26
C SER A 308 -10.08 -25.75 -27.24
N LEU A 309 -8.83 -25.31 -27.30
CA LEU A 309 -8.47 -23.89 -27.49
C LEU A 309 -9.15 -23.25 -28.72
N MET A 310 -9.53 -24.06 -29.72
CA MET A 310 -10.24 -23.63 -30.93
C MET A 310 -11.77 -23.64 -30.80
N GLY A 311 -12.31 -23.96 -29.62
CA GLY A 311 -13.74 -24.07 -29.35
C GLY A 311 -14.39 -25.38 -29.82
N GLU A 312 -13.61 -26.39 -30.23
CA GLU A 312 -14.15 -27.68 -30.66
C GLU A 312 -14.47 -28.55 -29.44
N LYS A 313 -15.67 -29.15 -29.41
CA LYS A 313 -16.09 -30.05 -28.33
C LYS A 313 -15.24 -31.33 -28.31
N ILE A 314 -14.49 -31.54 -27.21
CA ILE A 314 -13.65 -32.73 -27.00
C ILE A 314 -14.47 -33.84 -26.32
N LYS A 315 -15.11 -33.53 -25.19
CA LYS A 315 -15.77 -34.53 -24.32
C LYS A 315 -16.91 -33.90 -23.52
N THR A 316 -17.99 -34.64 -23.29
CA THR A 316 -18.95 -34.35 -22.20
C THR A 316 -18.63 -35.29 -21.05
N PHE A 317 -18.58 -34.78 -19.82
CA PHE A 317 -18.23 -35.57 -18.64
C PHE A 317 -19.42 -36.43 -18.17
N ALA A 318 -19.12 -37.61 -17.63
CA ALA A 318 -20.14 -38.44 -16.96
C ALA A 318 -20.48 -37.86 -15.58
N PRO A 319 -21.67 -38.15 -15.00
CA PRO A 319 -22.07 -37.63 -13.68
C PRO A 319 -21.05 -37.90 -12.56
N GLU A 320 -20.37 -39.06 -12.61
CA GLU A 320 -19.33 -39.43 -11.66
C GLU A 320 -18.11 -38.51 -11.77
N GLU A 321 -17.68 -38.19 -12.99
CA GLU A 321 -16.57 -37.26 -13.25
C GLU A 321 -16.93 -35.82 -12.91
N ILE A 322 -18.20 -35.44 -13.10
CA ILE A 322 -18.74 -34.13 -12.68
C ILE A 322 -18.65 -34.01 -11.16
N ASN A 323 -19.02 -35.06 -10.40
CA ASN A 323 -18.91 -35.06 -8.94
C ASN A 323 -17.47 -34.88 -8.48
N GLU A 324 -16.51 -35.59 -9.10
CA GLU A 324 -15.08 -35.45 -8.78
C GLU A 324 -14.56 -34.03 -9.09
N ILE A 325 -14.85 -33.49 -10.28
CA ILE A 325 -14.42 -32.14 -10.67
C ILE A 325 -15.03 -31.06 -9.77
N ILE A 326 -16.34 -31.12 -9.48
CA ILE A 326 -17.01 -30.14 -8.62
C ILE A 326 -16.49 -30.23 -7.17
N ALA A 327 -16.32 -31.43 -6.62
CA ALA A 327 -15.73 -31.60 -5.29
C ALA A 327 -14.29 -31.04 -5.23
N SER A 328 -13.49 -31.29 -6.26
CA SER A 328 -12.13 -30.73 -6.39
C SER A 328 -12.16 -29.20 -6.40
N LEU A 329 -13.01 -28.57 -7.21
CA LEU A 329 -13.15 -27.09 -7.26
C LEU A 329 -13.64 -26.50 -5.93
N ASN A 330 -14.65 -27.13 -5.32
CA ASN A 330 -15.31 -26.63 -4.12
C ASN A 330 -14.40 -26.67 -2.88
N THR A 331 -13.52 -27.68 -2.81
CA THR A 331 -12.56 -27.87 -1.71
C THR A 331 -11.17 -27.27 -1.99
N SER A 332 -10.83 -26.98 -3.24
CA SER A 332 -9.57 -26.31 -3.60
C SER A 332 -9.52 -24.89 -3.04
N PRO A 333 -8.38 -24.43 -2.48
CA PRO A 333 -8.24 -23.07 -2.01
C PRO A 333 -8.20 -22.09 -3.18
N THR A 334 -8.67 -20.86 -2.96
CA THR A 334 -8.55 -19.78 -3.94
C THR A 334 -7.10 -19.29 -4.05
N PHE A 335 -6.79 -18.57 -5.14
CA PHE A 335 -5.48 -17.94 -5.34
C PHE A 335 -5.60 -16.51 -5.85
N THR A 336 -4.89 -15.59 -5.20
CA THR A 336 -4.82 -14.15 -5.55
C THR A 336 -3.41 -13.71 -5.96
N GLY A 337 -2.42 -14.60 -5.84
CA GLY A 337 -1.03 -14.32 -6.20
C GLY A 337 -0.78 -14.22 -7.72
N ALA A 338 0.40 -13.70 -8.07
CA ALA A 338 0.84 -13.64 -9.46
C ALA A 338 1.21 -15.04 -9.99
N HIS A 339 0.63 -15.42 -11.11
CA HIS A 339 0.95 -16.66 -11.84
C HIS A 339 1.13 -16.37 -13.33
N ILE A 340 1.96 -17.18 -14.01
CA ILE A 340 2.25 -16.99 -15.44
C ILE A 340 1.07 -17.53 -16.25
N LEU A 341 0.34 -16.62 -16.89
CA LEU A 341 -0.69 -16.96 -17.87
C LEU A 341 -0.07 -17.14 -19.26
N VAL A 342 -0.20 -18.32 -19.83
CA VAL A 342 0.10 -18.61 -21.24
C VAL A 342 -1.20 -18.95 -21.94
N LEU A 343 -1.46 -18.41 -23.13
CA LEU A 343 -2.67 -18.72 -23.93
C LEU A 343 -2.57 -20.11 -24.58
N VAL A 344 -2.55 -21.15 -23.74
CA VAL A 344 -2.59 -22.58 -24.09
C VAL A 344 -3.46 -23.31 -23.07
N GLY A 345 -4.16 -24.35 -23.53
CA GLY A 345 -5.09 -25.13 -22.71
C GLY A 345 -6.47 -25.23 -23.32
N ASN A 346 -7.18 -26.26 -22.90
CA ASN A 346 -8.60 -26.45 -23.15
C ASN A 346 -9.41 -25.58 -22.17
N SER A 347 -10.72 -25.51 -22.37
CA SER A 347 -11.66 -24.93 -21.41
C SER A 347 -12.77 -25.91 -21.07
N ILE A 348 -13.18 -25.96 -19.80
CA ILE A 348 -14.40 -26.66 -19.40
C ILE A 348 -15.52 -25.62 -19.29
N THR A 349 -16.70 -25.94 -19.79
CA THR A 349 -17.94 -25.20 -19.52
C THR A 349 -18.86 -26.09 -18.71
N ILE A 350 -19.30 -25.58 -17.56
CA ILE A 350 -20.36 -26.11 -16.72
C ILE A 350 -21.61 -25.30 -17.07
N THR A 351 -22.68 -25.98 -17.48
CA THR A 351 -24.00 -25.37 -17.67
C THR A 351 -24.89 -25.81 -16.52
N MET A 352 -25.53 -24.85 -15.84
CA MET A 352 -26.42 -25.09 -14.71
C MET A 352 -27.87 -25.31 -15.19
N GLU A 353 -28.75 -25.83 -14.32
CA GLU A 353 -30.17 -26.05 -14.65
C GLU A 353 -30.93 -24.78 -15.04
N ASN A 354 -30.52 -23.63 -14.50
CA ASN A 354 -31.07 -22.30 -14.81
C ASN A 354 -30.43 -21.62 -16.04
N ASP A 355 -29.64 -22.36 -16.81
CA ASP A 355 -28.84 -21.89 -17.95
C ASP A 355 -27.69 -20.90 -17.62
N ASP A 356 -27.37 -20.69 -16.33
CA ASP A 356 -26.09 -20.05 -15.95
C ASP A 356 -24.91 -20.90 -16.44
N THR A 357 -23.79 -20.25 -16.78
CA THR A 357 -22.57 -20.93 -17.23
C THR A 357 -21.37 -20.54 -16.39
N ILE A 358 -20.58 -21.54 -15.99
CA ILE A 358 -19.27 -21.37 -15.34
C ILE A 358 -18.20 -21.94 -16.27
N GLN A 359 -17.21 -21.13 -16.63
CA GLN A 359 -16.08 -21.51 -17.46
C GLN A 359 -14.82 -21.71 -16.60
N LEU A 360 -14.08 -22.79 -16.87
CA LEU A 360 -12.80 -23.12 -16.25
C LEU A 360 -11.69 -23.09 -17.30
N THR A 361 -10.58 -22.42 -17.00
CA THR A 361 -9.39 -22.31 -17.87
C THR A 361 -8.12 -22.27 -17.04
N SER A 362 -7.04 -22.93 -17.45
CA SER A 362 -5.79 -22.95 -16.67
C SER A 362 -4.63 -22.14 -17.26
N PHE A 363 -4.76 -21.65 -18.50
CA PHE A 363 -3.76 -20.81 -19.18
C PHE A 363 -2.31 -21.35 -19.05
N GLY A 364 -2.12 -22.62 -19.38
CA GLY A 364 -0.81 -23.30 -19.31
C GLY A 364 -0.34 -23.67 -17.91
N SER A 365 -1.03 -23.23 -16.85
CA SER A 365 -0.77 -23.66 -15.48
C SER A 365 -1.29 -25.08 -15.25
N LYS A 366 -0.50 -25.91 -14.58
CA LYS A 366 -0.95 -27.24 -14.14
C LYS A 366 -1.81 -27.13 -12.88
N ASP A 367 -1.50 -26.17 -12.01
CA ASP A 367 -2.03 -26.12 -10.65
C ASP A 367 -3.10 -25.04 -10.48
N HIS A 368 -3.10 -24.00 -11.32
CA HIS A 368 -3.99 -22.85 -11.20
C HIS A 368 -5.11 -22.92 -12.24
N VAL A 369 -6.35 -22.79 -11.78
CA VAL A 369 -7.56 -22.80 -12.63
C VAL A 369 -8.34 -21.52 -12.39
N VAL A 370 -8.44 -20.69 -13.42
CA VAL A 370 -9.33 -19.53 -13.46
C VAL A 370 -10.76 -20.03 -13.63
N VAL A 371 -11.63 -19.60 -12.72
CA VAL A 371 -13.07 -19.84 -12.71
C VAL A 371 -13.74 -18.51 -13.06
N SER A 372 -14.63 -18.49 -14.05
CA SER A 372 -15.35 -17.28 -14.45
C SER A 372 -16.73 -17.60 -15.01
N GLY A 373 -17.78 -16.89 -14.59
CA GLY A 373 -19.14 -17.11 -15.08
C GLY A 373 -20.21 -16.54 -14.16
N GLN A 374 -21.36 -17.20 -14.11
CA GLN A 374 -22.46 -16.88 -13.22
C GLN A 374 -22.91 -18.11 -12.41
N LEU A 375 -23.43 -17.88 -11.21
CA LEU A 375 -24.04 -18.89 -10.35
C LEU A 375 -25.23 -18.29 -9.61
N ASP A 376 -26.42 -18.87 -9.80
CA ASP A 376 -27.71 -18.35 -9.32
C ASP A 376 -27.93 -16.85 -9.69
N GLY A 377 -27.40 -16.44 -10.85
CA GLY A 377 -27.45 -15.06 -11.37
C GLY A 377 -26.38 -14.10 -10.84
N GLU A 378 -25.59 -14.48 -9.83
CA GLU A 378 -24.47 -13.68 -9.33
C GLU A 378 -23.18 -13.96 -10.12
N ALA A 379 -22.28 -12.98 -10.19
CA ALA A 379 -21.01 -13.12 -10.92
C ALA A 379 -19.98 -13.92 -10.10
N LEU A 380 -19.56 -15.07 -10.62
CA LEU A 380 -18.51 -15.90 -10.04
C LEU A 380 -17.21 -15.67 -10.83
N SER A 381 -16.16 -15.17 -10.18
CA SER A 381 -14.85 -14.97 -10.82
C SER A 381 -13.71 -15.12 -9.82
N GLY A 382 -12.68 -15.87 -10.16
CA GLY A 382 -11.50 -16.06 -9.32
C GLY A 382 -10.50 -17.06 -9.91
N CYS A 383 -9.51 -17.43 -9.12
CA CYS A 383 -8.60 -18.54 -9.42
C CYS A 383 -8.62 -19.51 -8.24
N VAL A 384 -8.51 -20.81 -8.50
CA VAL A 384 -8.36 -21.88 -7.49
C VAL A 384 -7.13 -22.72 -7.78
N VAL A 385 -6.52 -23.28 -6.72
CA VAL A 385 -5.38 -24.19 -6.83
C VAL A 385 -5.89 -25.63 -6.92
N SER A 386 -6.29 -26.06 -8.11
CA SER A 386 -6.73 -27.43 -8.40
C SER A 386 -5.83 -28.09 -9.46
N PRO A 387 -4.77 -28.83 -9.04
CA PRO A 387 -3.89 -29.56 -9.96
C PRO A 387 -4.59 -30.68 -10.75
N GLU A 388 -5.71 -31.18 -10.24
CA GLU A 388 -6.55 -32.18 -10.87
C GLU A 388 -7.30 -31.60 -12.08
N VAL A 389 -8.05 -30.51 -11.86
CA VAL A 389 -8.78 -29.82 -12.93
C VAL A 389 -7.82 -29.17 -13.91
N GLY A 390 -6.69 -28.62 -13.44
CA GLY A 390 -5.63 -28.11 -14.30
C GLY A 390 -5.00 -29.19 -15.19
N ALA A 391 -4.81 -30.42 -14.68
CA ALA A 391 -4.35 -31.55 -15.51
C ALA A 391 -5.38 -31.95 -16.60
N ILE A 392 -6.68 -31.86 -16.32
CA ILE A 392 -7.74 -32.09 -17.32
C ILE A 392 -7.70 -30.98 -18.39
N LEU A 393 -7.59 -29.71 -17.98
CA LEU A 393 -7.51 -28.56 -18.89
C LEU A 393 -6.23 -28.56 -19.76
N LEU A 394 -5.15 -29.20 -19.29
CA LEU A 394 -3.92 -29.40 -20.06
C LEU A 394 -3.85 -30.74 -20.83
N SER A 395 -4.86 -31.59 -20.75
CA SER A 395 -4.90 -32.86 -21.49
C SER A 395 -5.03 -32.64 -23.01
N ASP A 396 -4.44 -33.54 -23.80
CA ASP A 396 -4.57 -33.57 -25.28
C ASP A 396 -4.29 -32.26 -26.05
N ILE A 397 -3.54 -31.30 -25.46
CA ILE A 397 -3.07 -30.12 -26.19
C ILE A 397 -2.15 -30.55 -27.34
N LYS A 398 -2.67 -30.49 -28.56
CA LYS A 398 -1.86 -30.54 -29.79
C LYS A 398 -1.44 -29.12 -30.15
N LEU A 399 -0.16 -28.82 -29.92
CA LEU A 399 0.53 -27.62 -30.40
C LEU A 399 0.71 -27.64 -31.93
#